data_AF-A0A924V1S4-F1
#
_entry.id   AF-A0A924V1S4-F1
#
_cell.length_a   1.000
_cell.length_b   1.000
_cell.length_c   1.000
_cell.angle_alpha   90.00
_cell.angle_beta   90.00
_cell.angle_gamma   90.00
#
_symmetry.space_group_name_H-M   'P 1'
#
loop_
_entity.id
_entity.type
_entity.pdbx_description
1 polymer ?
#
loop_
_entity_poly.entity_id
_entity_poly.type
_entity_poly.pdbx_seq_one_letter_code
_entity_poly.pdbx_strand_id
1 'polypeptide(L)'
;MNHKIWPLALLALSQSVLAVEPPTAGSQIQQIPPSPTPQKEVPKISLVPSNTPPTTESNQVKIRVQALDLVGIHVYSEADLINLTGFKSNSEMTLSDLRIMATKIADYYHKNGYFVAQAYLPAQDI
;
A
#
# COMPACT_ATOMS: atom_id res chain seq x y z
N MET A 1 84.25 17.43 -45.98
CA MET A 1 83.30 18.09 -46.91
C MET A 1 82.15 17.11 -47.15
N ASN A 2 80.89 17.59 -47.07
CA ASN A 2 79.64 16.91 -47.47
C ASN A 2 78.79 16.24 -46.36
N HIS A 3 78.32 17.01 -45.36
CA HIS A 3 77.19 16.63 -44.49
C HIS A 3 75.89 17.39 -44.83
N LYS A 4 75.73 17.83 -46.09
CA LYS A 4 74.63 18.70 -46.54
C LYS A 4 73.55 17.95 -47.32
N ILE A 5 73.17 16.76 -46.85
CA ILE A 5 72.02 15.99 -47.38
C ILE A 5 71.06 15.52 -46.27
N TRP A 6 71.40 15.74 -45.00
CA TRP A 6 70.55 15.39 -43.87
C TRP A 6 69.17 16.10 -43.85
N PRO A 7 69.04 17.41 -44.14
CA PRO A 7 67.74 18.07 -43.99
C PRO A 7 66.72 17.62 -45.06
N LEU A 8 67.19 17.09 -46.20
CA LEU A 8 66.31 16.58 -47.25
C LEU A 8 65.71 15.21 -46.87
N ALA A 9 66.48 14.37 -46.16
CA ALA A 9 66.01 13.08 -45.67
C ALA A 9 64.98 13.22 -44.55
N LEU A 10 65.10 14.26 -43.71
CA LEU A 10 64.15 14.50 -42.61
C LEU A 10 62.77 14.97 -43.12
N LEU A 11 62.73 15.68 -44.25
CA LEU A 11 61.48 16.18 -44.84
C LEU A 11 60.64 15.07 -45.52
N ALA A 12 61.26 13.94 -45.90
CA ALA A 12 60.56 12.83 -46.53
C ALA A 12 59.76 11.95 -45.54
N LEU A 13 60.00 12.08 -44.23
CA LEU A 13 59.33 11.28 -43.20
C LEU A 13 58.06 11.92 -42.59
N SER A 14 57.66 13.13 -43.02
CA SER A 14 56.50 13.84 -42.44
C SER A 14 55.14 13.48 -43.07
N GLN A 15 55.07 12.49 -43.97
CA GLN A 15 53.84 12.10 -44.69
C GLN A 15 52.90 11.21 -43.84
N SER A 16 52.64 11.55 -42.58
CA SER A 16 51.69 10.82 -41.72
C SER A 16 50.75 11.78 -41.00
N VAL A 17 49.91 12.49 -41.74
CA VAL A 17 48.90 13.40 -41.20
C VAL A 17 47.53 13.05 -41.78
N LEU A 18 46.64 12.66 -40.85
CA LEU A 18 45.17 12.69 -40.88
C LEU A 18 44.42 11.65 -41.70
N ALA A 19 44.03 10.58 -41.00
CA ALA A 19 42.72 9.96 -41.20
C ALA A 19 42.14 9.60 -39.82
N VAL A 20 41.77 10.62 -39.04
CA VAL A 20 40.82 10.42 -37.94
C VAL A 20 39.44 10.45 -38.60
N GLU A 21 38.82 9.28 -38.73
CA GLU A 21 37.46 9.19 -39.24
C GLU A 21 36.56 10.09 -38.38
N PRO A 22 35.78 11.01 -38.99
CA PRO A 22 34.88 11.85 -38.22
C PRO A 22 33.87 10.94 -37.52
N PRO A 23 33.54 11.21 -36.24
CA PRO A 23 32.58 10.42 -35.51
C PRO A 23 31.27 10.34 -36.31
N THR A 24 30.91 9.13 -36.72
CA THR A 24 29.69 8.92 -37.50
C THR A 24 28.48 9.13 -36.60
N ALA A 25 27.36 9.62 -37.13
CA ALA A 25 26.16 9.90 -36.37
C ALA A 25 25.68 8.70 -35.51
N GLY A 26 25.90 7.46 -35.99
CA GLY A 26 25.59 6.24 -35.23
C GLY A 26 26.43 6.02 -33.96
N SER A 27 27.63 6.61 -33.88
CA SER A 27 28.48 6.53 -32.69
C SER A 27 27.97 7.42 -31.55
N GLN A 28 27.30 8.54 -31.86
CA GLN A 28 26.68 9.40 -30.84
C GLN A 28 25.42 8.76 -30.24
N ILE A 29 24.64 8.01 -31.03
CA ILE A 29 23.45 7.32 -30.54
C ILE A 29 23.82 6.19 -29.55
N GLN A 30 24.94 5.51 -29.76
CA GLN A 30 25.42 4.45 -28.86
C GLN A 30 25.96 4.99 -27.52
N GLN A 31 26.25 6.29 -27.43
CA GLN A 31 26.70 6.91 -26.19
C GLN A 31 25.55 7.32 -25.27
N ILE A 32 24.28 7.17 -25.70
CA ILE A 32 23.13 7.44 -24.84
C ILE A 32 22.99 6.29 -23.84
N PRO A 33 23.15 6.55 -22.53
CA PRO A 33 22.95 5.52 -21.52
C PRO A 33 21.50 4.99 -21.58
N PRO A 34 21.28 3.68 -21.43
CA PRO A 34 19.94 3.13 -21.37
C PRO A 34 19.18 3.77 -20.21
N SER A 35 17.92 4.16 -20.44
CA SER A 35 17.09 4.75 -19.41
C SER A 35 16.93 3.79 -18.23
N PRO A 36 17.03 4.28 -16.98
CA PRO A 36 16.85 3.44 -15.80
C PRO A 36 15.45 2.83 -15.82
N THR A 37 15.37 1.52 -15.58
CA THR A 37 14.09 0.81 -15.51
C THR A 37 13.28 1.33 -14.31
N PRO A 38 12.03 1.78 -14.52
CA PRO A 38 11.17 2.19 -13.41
C PRO A 38 10.98 1.03 -12.44
N GLN A 39 11.32 1.25 -11.17
CA GLN A 39 11.06 0.27 -10.12
C GLN A 39 9.55 0.22 -9.89
N LYS A 40 8.94 -0.95 -10.06
CA LYS A 40 7.52 -1.16 -9.78
C LYS A 40 7.32 -1.08 -8.26
N GLU A 41 6.78 0.04 -7.79
CA GLU A 41 6.41 0.18 -6.38
C GLU A 41 5.24 -0.75 -6.06
N VAL A 42 5.33 -1.44 -4.91
CA VAL A 42 4.25 -2.28 -4.41
C VAL A 42 3.09 -1.36 -4.03
N PRO A 43 1.85 -1.63 -4.50
CA PRO A 43 0.71 -0.78 -4.15
C PRO A 43 0.54 -0.72 -2.64
N LYS A 44 0.61 0.49 -2.07
CA LYS A 44 0.36 0.72 -0.66
C LYS A 44 -1.14 0.72 -0.41
N ILE A 45 -1.69 -0.42 -0.03
CA ILE A 45 -3.09 -0.55 0.35
C ILE A 45 -3.27 0.10 1.72
N SER A 46 -3.96 1.24 1.76
CA SER A 46 -4.37 1.91 3.00
C SER A 46 -5.85 1.69 3.21
N LEU A 47 -6.20 0.76 4.10
CA LEU A 47 -7.58 0.58 4.53
C LEU A 47 -7.88 1.62 5.60
N VAL A 48 -8.77 2.56 5.29
CA VAL A 48 -9.32 3.48 6.30
C VAL A 48 -10.51 2.77 6.91
N PRO A 49 -10.49 2.41 8.21
CA PRO A 49 -11.66 1.86 8.87
C PRO A 49 -12.81 2.86 8.73
N SER A 50 -13.93 2.43 8.16
CA SER A 50 -15.14 3.25 8.12
C SER A 50 -15.79 3.20 9.51
N ASN A 51 -15.19 3.90 10.47
CA ASN A 51 -15.74 4.04 11.81
C ASN A 51 -16.57 5.31 11.84
N THR A 52 -17.78 5.26 11.28
CA THR A 52 -18.73 6.37 11.42
C THR A 52 -19.12 6.45 12.90
N PRO A 53 -18.79 7.55 13.60
CA PRO A 53 -19.16 7.66 15.00
C PRO A 53 -20.68 7.61 15.15
N PRO A 54 -21.19 6.97 16.20
CA PRO A 54 -22.63 6.92 16.46
C PRO A 54 -23.18 8.34 16.58
N THR A 55 -24.27 8.63 15.86
CA THR A 55 -24.99 9.91 15.94
C THR A 55 -25.43 10.16 17.38
N THR A 56 -25.36 11.42 17.86
CA THR A 56 -25.70 11.81 19.24
C THR A 56 -27.06 11.29 19.72
N GLU A 57 -28.06 11.21 18.84
CA GLU A 57 -29.39 10.67 19.15
C GLU A 57 -29.36 9.19 19.59
N SER A 58 -28.44 8.42 19.01
CA SER A 58 -28.23 7.00 19.30
C SER A 58 -27.73 6.73 20.74
N ASN A 59 -27.30 7.76 21.45
CA ASN A 59 -26.80 7.68 22.83
C ASN A 59 -27.90 7.98 23.87
N GLN A 60 -29.08 8.45 23.46
CA GLN A 60 -30.12 8.91 24.39
C GLN A 60 -31.21 7.85 24.65
N VAL A 61 -31.52 7.03 23.65
CA VAL A 61 -32.53 5.98 23.78
C VAL A 61 -31.90 4.69 24.28
N LYS A 62 -32.37 4.19 25.43
CA LYS A 62 -32.02 2.88 25.98
C LYS A 62 -33.08 1.86 25.58
N ILE A 63 -32.63 0.74 25.04
CA ILE A 63 -33.47 -0.41 24.71
C ILE A 63 -33.07 -1.59 25.59
N ARG A 64 -34.05 -2.41 25.97
CA ARG A 64 -33.80 -3.67 26.68
C ARG A 64 -33.43 -4.73 25.65
N VAL A 65 -32.19 -5.20 25.67
CA VAL A 65 -31.67 -6.19 24.74
C VAL A 65 -31.71 -7.57 25.39
N GLN A 66 -32.50 -8.48 24.84
CA GLN A 66 -32.71 -9.82 25.40
C GLN A 66 -31.61 -10.79 24.94
N ALA A 67 -31.30 -10.75 23.65
CA ALA A 67 -30.32 -11.61 23.00
C ALA A 67 -29.50 -10.80 21.97
N LEU A 68 -28.33 -11.31 21.64
CA LEU A 68 -27.47 -10.81 20.58
C LEU A 68 -27.17 -11.98 19.65
N ASP A 69 -27.65 -11.90 18.42
CA ASP A 69 -27.45 -12.93 17.40
C ASP A 69 -26.41 -12.45 16.38
N LEU A 70 -25.43 -13.29 16.07
CA LEU A 70 -24.38 -12.98 15.09
C LEU A 70 -24.59 -13.78 13.80
N VAL A 71 -24.74 -13.05 12.69
CA VAL A 71 -24.94 -13.63 11.36
C VAL A 71 -23.67 -13.44 10.51
N GLY A 72 -23.37 -14.41 9.64
CA GLY A 72 -22.23 -14.32 8.71
C GLY A 72 -20.88 -14.66 9.34
N ILE A 73 -20.87 -15.29 10.51
CA ILE A 73 -19.66 -15.80 11.15
C ILE A 73 -19.24 -17.15 10.53
N HIS A 74 -17.95 -17.30 10.25
CA HIS A 74 -17.40 -18.55 9.68
C HIS A 74 -16.13 -19.04 10.38
N VAL A 75 -15.39 -18.15 11.04
CA VAL A 75 -14.06 -18.45 11.60
C VAL A 75 -14.13 -18.78 13.09
N TYR A 76 -14.93 -18.05 13.85
CA TYR A 76 -15.08 -18.20 15.29
C TYR A 76 -16.51 -18.63 15.63
N SER A 77 -16.67 -19.26 16.80
CA SER A 77 -18.00 -19.60 17.28
C SER A 77 -18.76 -18.35 17.71
N GLU A 78 -20.09 -18.39 17.59
CA GLU A 78 -20.96 -17.31 18.04
C GLU A 78 -20.78 -17.02 19.52
N ALA A 79 -20.76 -18.08 20.34
CA ALA A 79 -20.62 -17.98 21.78
C ALA A 79 -19.32 -17.26 22.19
N ASP A 80 -18.19 -17.56 21.53
CA ASP A 80 -16.92 -16.89 21.82
C ASP A 80 -16.96 -15.40 21.50
N LEU A 81 -17.59 -15.03 20.38
CA LEU A 81 -17.73 -13.64 19.98
C LEU A 81 -18.71 -12.88 20.87
N ILE A 82 -19.83 -13.49 21.29
CA ILE A 82 -20.75 -12.88 22.26
C ILE A 82 -20.01 -12.66 23.59
N ASN A 83 -19.28 -13.67 24.08
CA ASN A 83 -18.50 -13.55 25.31
C ASN A 83 -17.44 -12.44 25.22
N LEU A 84 -16.77 -12.31 24.08
CA LEU A 84 -15.80 -11.24 23.81
C LEU A 84 -16.42 -9.83 23.97
N THR A 85 -17.67 -9.64 23.55
CA THR A 85 -18.33 -8.33 23.69
C THR A 85 -18.62 -7.96 25.15
N GLY A 86 -18.77 -8.96 26.02
CA GLY A 86 -19.22 -8.82 27.40
C GLY A 86 -20.74 -8.67 27.53
N PHE A 87 -21.50 -9.03 26.49
CA PHE A 87 -22.95 -8.93 26.48
C PHE A 87 -23.57 -9.75 27.62
N LYS A 88 -24.61 -9.17 28.24
CA LYS A 88 -25.43 -9.83 29.25
C LYS A 88 -26.89 -9.68 28.85
N SER A 89 -27.61 -10.80 28.83
CA SER A 89 -29.04 -10.81 28.53
C SER A 89 -29.84 -9.89 29.46
N ASN A 90 -30.90 -9.29 28.91
CA ASN A 90 -31.82 -8.37 29.58
C ASN A 90 -31.19 -7.06 30.09
N SER A 91 -30.06 -6.65 29.51
CA SER A 91 -29.43 -5.38 29.84
C SER A 91 -30.06 -4.21 29.09
N GLU A 92 -30.13 -3.05 29.74
CA GLU A 92 -30.50 -1.79 29.08
C GLU A 92 -29.27 -1.17 28.44
N MET A 93 -29.28 -1.07 27.12
CA MET A 93 -28.14 -0.60 26.32
C MET A 93 -28.64 0.40 25.29
N THR A 94 -27.78 1.32 24.89
CA THR A 94 -28.06 2.22 23.78
C THR A 94 -27.65 1.56 22.46
N LEU A 95 -28.18 2.08 21.34
CA LEU A 95 -27.72 1.67 20.01
C LEU A 95 -26.21 1.93 19.81
N SER A 96 -25.65 2.93 20.52
CA SER A 96 -24.22 3.22 20.52
C SER A 96 -23.43 2.09 21.18
N ASP A 97 -23.89 1.58 22.33
CA ASP A 97 -23.26 0.46 23.03
C ASP A 97 -23.25 -0.82 22.17
N LEU A 98 -24.34 -1.07 21.44
CA LEU A 98 -24.41 -2.18 20.48
C LEU A 98 -23.40 -2.04 19.34
N ARG A 99 -23.23 -0.83 18.78
CA ARG A 99 -22.20 -0.57 17.77
C ARG A 99 -20.78 -0.75 18.31
N ILE A 100 -20.53 -0.33 19.55
CA ILE A 100 -19.23 -0.57 20.21
C ILE A 100 -18.94 -2.07 20.32
N MET A 101 -19.95 -2.90 20.62
CA MET A 101 -19.79 -4.36 20.63
C MET A 101 -19.45 -4.91 19.24
N ALA A 102 -20.10 -4.41 18.18
CA ALA A 102 -19.74 -4.76 16.81
C ALA A 102 -18.28 -4.35 16.48
N THR A 103 -17.83 -3.16 16.87
CA THR A 103 -16.44 -2.73 16.71
C THR A 103 -15.46 -3.67 17.42
N LYS A 104 -15.76 -4.11 18.66
CA LYS A 104 -14.91 -5.09 19.38
C LYS A 104 -14.74 -6.40 18.61
N ILE A 105 -15.81 -6.88 17.97
CA ILE A 105 -15.77 -8.08 17.14
C ILE A 105 -14.87 -7.83 15.92
N ALA A 106 -15.07 -6.74 15.19
CA ALA A 106 -14.24 -6.38 14.04
C ALA A 106 -12.76 -6.27 14.41
N ASP A 107 -12.44 -5.58 15.52
CA ASP A 107 -11.08 -5.43 16.04
C ASP A 107 -10.44 -6.79 16.39
N TYR A 108 -11.23 -7.72 16.92
CA TYR A 108 -10.74 -9.07 17.20
C TYR A 108 -10.38 -9.80 15.90
N TYR A 109 -11.20 -9.71 14.87
CA TYR A 109 -10.86 -10.25 13.55
C TYR A 109 -9.61 -9.58 12.96
N HIS A 110 -9.49 -8.26 13.06
CA HIS A 110 -8.32 -7.51 12.55
C HIS A 110 -7.04 -7.95 13.24
N LYS A 111 -7.06 -8.10 14.58
CA LYS A 111 -5.93 -8.58 15.38
C LYS A 111 -5.49 -10.00 15.02
N ASN A 112 -6.40 -10.81 14.50
CA ASN A 112 -6.13 -12.19 14.08
C ASN A 112 -5.86 -12.34 12.57
N GLY A 113 -5.59 -11.23 11.87
CA GLY A 113 -5.16 -11.25 10.45
C GLY A 113 -6.29 -11.04 9.44
N TYR A 114 -7.55 -10.89 9.88
CA TYR A 114 -8.70 -10.63 9.01
C TYR A 114 -8.95 -9.14 8.85
N PHE A 115 -8.00 -8.40 8.29
CA PHE A 115 -8.01 -6.93 8.23
C PHE A 115 -9.14 -6.29 7.39
N VAL A 116 -9.87 -7.07 6.58
CA VAL A 116 -11.06 -6.62 5.84
C VAL A 116 -12.38 -6.96 6.53
N ALA A 117 -12.34 -7.66 7.67
CA ALA A 117 -13.55 -8.05 8.38
C ALA A 117 -14.30 -6.83 8.88
N GLN A 118 -15.64 -6.90 8.82
CA GLN A 118 -16.51 -5.87 9.34
C GLN A 118 -17.61 -6.52 10.16
N ALA A 119 -17.97 -5.86 11.26
CA ALA A 119 -19.15 -6.17 12.03
C ALA A 119 -19.89 -4.85 12.22
N TYR A 120 -21.20 -4.88 12.00
CA TYR A 120 -22.06 -3.72 12.10
C TYR A 120 -23.40 -4.13 12.69
N LEU A 121 -24.08 -3.16 13.31
CA LEU A 121 -25.47 -3.32 13.72
C LEU A 121 -26.36 -2.91 12.54
N PRO A 122 -27.22 -3.79 12.00
CA PRO A 122 -28.17 -3.40 10.96
C PRO A 122 -29.21 -2.40 11.49
N ALA A 123 -30.00 -1.83 10.59
CA ALA A 123 -31.10 -0.94 10.99
C ALA A 123 -32.07 -1.71 11.92
N GLN A 124 -32.31 -1.16 13.10
CA GLN A 124 -33.18 -1.77 14.11
C GLN A 124 -34.50 -1.01 14.17
N ASP A 125 -35.60 -1.75 14.16
CA ASP A 125 -36.92 -1.23 14.50
C ASP A 125 -37.03 -1.21 16.03
N ILE A 126 -37.14 -0.01 16.62
CA ILE A 126 -37.08 0.26 18.07
C ILE A 126 -38.27 1.07 18.57
#